data_AF-A0A8S9TYP2-F1
#
_entry.id   AF-A0A8S9TYP2-F1
#
_cell.length_a   1.000
_cell.length_b   1.000
_cell.length_c   1.000
_cell.angle_alpha   90.00
_cell.angle_beta   90.00
_cell.angle_gamma   90.00
#
_symmetry.space_group_name_H-M   'P 1'
#
loop_
_entity.id
_entity.type
_entity.pdbx_description
1 polymer ?
#
loop_
_entity_poly.entity_id
_entity_poly.type
_entity_poly.pdbx_seq_one_letter_code
_entity_poly.pdbx_strand_id
1 'polypeptide(L)'
;MEPRILEHLAHYEFRTTVGEVTEAHPQEDIARRADTLMNDHIPDVTRLFSNSLKMDMKVAVIYARVVKYFTDFDQLVDEHGLMAWVGRRPMTDAAGRQRMKTRGKLLISNLFPTVLRVDIERLVAVTHQHAKLYDVALYELIVGRANYQQHFHTMQSELKRDDPPSVKTAGSTKAGGGNQQHIKTAGKPERSKSERKTTSAPPLHLGQVV
;
A
#
# COMPACT_ATOMS: atom_id res chain seq x y z
N MET A 1 -30.76 10.09 -39.92
CA MET A 1 -29.30 10.12 -40.14
C MET A 1 -29.04 10.69 -41.51
N GLU A 2 -27.97 11.46 -41.67
CA GLU A 2 -27.51 11.90 -43.00
C GLU A 2 -27.05 10.66 -43.81
N PRO A 3 -27.44 10.49 -45.09
CA PRO A 3 -27.18 9.26 -45.86
C PRO A 3 -25.70 8.87 -45.92
N ARG A 4 -24.82 9.87 -46.01
CA ARG A 4 -23.36 9.70 -46.05
C ARG A 4 -22.79 9.14 -44.75
N ILE A 5 -23.40 9.49 -43.61
CA ILE A 5 -22.98 9.00 -42.29
C ILE A 5 -23.40 7.55 -42.14
N LEU A 6 -24.60 7.19 -42.61
CA LEU A 6 -25.08 5.81 -42.54
C LEU A 6 -24.25 4.86 -43.41
N GLU A 7 -23.87 5.28 -44.62
CA GLU A 7 -22.94 4.53 -45.48
C GLU A 7 -21.58 4.31 -44.81
N HIS A 8 -21.04 5.35 -44.17
CA HIS A 8 -19.78 5.25 -43.45
C HIS A 8 -19.86 4.27 -42.28
N LEU A 9 -20.90 4.38 -41.44
CA LEU A 9 -21.11 3.48 -40.30
C LEU A 9 -21.34 2.04 -40.75
N ALA A 10 -22.16 1.82 -41.78
CA ALA A 10 -22.40 0.50 -42.34
C ALA A 10 -21.08 -0.16 -42.78
N HIS A 11 -20.27 0.57 -43.56
CA HIS A 11 -19.07 0.02 -44.16
C HIS A 11 -17.92 -0.17 -43.15
N TYR A 12 -17.61 0.87 -42.36
CA TYR A 12 -16.41 0.88 -41.53
C TYR A 12 -16.65 0.33 -40.12
N GLU A 13 -17.80 0.64 -39.52
CA GLU A 13 -18.06 0.30 -38.11
C GLU A 13 -18.80 -1.02 -37.98
N PHE A 14 -19.88 -1.22 -38.76
CA PHE A 14 -20.70 -2.43 -38.71
C PHE A 14 -20.21 -3.52 -39.67
N ARG A 15 -19.30 -3.17 -40.59
CA ARG A 15 -18.73 -4.08 -41.61
C ARG A 15 -19.80 -4.82 -42.43
N THR A 16 -20.85 -4.10 -42.79
CA THR A 16 -22.02 -4.60 -43.54
C THR A 16 -22.45 -3.59 -44.61
N THR A 17 -23.53 -3.89 -45.34
CA THR A 17 -24.12 -3.00 -46.34
C THR A 17 -25.29 -2.22 -45.76
N VAL A 18 -25.63 -1.05 -46.33
CA VAL A 18 -26.71 -0.18 -45.81
C VAL A 18 -28.06 -0.90 -45.74
N GLY A 19 -28.35 -1.84 -46.66
CA GLY A 19 -29.59 -2.61 -46.66
C GLY A 19 -29.69 -3.66 -45.56
N GLU A 20 -28.55 -4.02 -44.95
CA GLU A 20 -28.45 -5.03 -43.89
C GLU A 20 -28.31 -4.39 -42.50
N VAL A 21 -28.16 -3.05 -42.42
CA VAL A 21 -28.10 -2.32 -41.15
C VAL A 21 -29.46 -2.38 -40.46
N THR A 22 -29.53 -3.20 -39.42
CA THR A 22 -30.64 -3.23 -38.46
C THR A 22 -30.33 -2.40 -37.22
N GLU A 23 -31.36 -2.11 -36.42
CA GLU A 23 -31.23 -1.41 -35.13
C GLU A 23 -30.31 -2.14 -34.13
N ALA A 24 -30.05 -3.44 -34.33
CA ALA A 24 -29.13 -4.21 -33.49
C ALA A 24 -27.66 -3.79 -33.67
N HIS A 25 -27.25 -3.39 -34.87
CA HIS A 25 -25.83 -3.10 -35.16
C HIS A 25 -25.29 -1.92 -34.34
N PRO A 26 -25.97 -0.76 -34.25
CA PRO A 26 -25.54 0.31 -33.35
C PRO A 26 -25.51 -0.12 -31.88
N GLN A 27 -26.48 -0.90 -31.42
CA GLN A 27 -26.58 -1.32 -30.02
C GLN A 27 -25.43 -2.26 -29.63
N GLU A 28 -25.13 -3.23 -30.50
CA GLU A 28 -24.00 -4.15 -30.34
C GLU A 28 -22.66 -3.40 -30.42
N ASP A 29 -22.53 -2.43 -31.32
CA ASP A 29 -21.32 -1.62 -31.47
C ASP A 29 -21.06 -0.74 -30.22
N ILE A 30 -22.11 -0.11 -29.70
CA ILE A 30 -22.06 0.65 -28.44
C ILE A 30 -21.69 -0.27 -27.27
N ALA A 31 -22.34 -1.44 -27.15
CA ALA A 31 -22.04 -2.39 -26.09
C ALA A 31 -20.59 -2.89 -26.17
N ARG A 32 -20.12 -3.24 -27.38
CA ARG A 32 -18.74 -3.66 -27.63
C ARG A 32 -17.74 -2.56 -27.28
N ARG A 33 -18.00 -1.31 -27.67
CA ARG A 33 -17.13 -0.18 -27.34
C ARG A 33 -17.17 0.18 -25.87
N ALA A 34 -18.32 0.08 -25.21
CA ALA A 34 -18.44 0.30 -23.78
C ALA A 34 -17.66 -0.76 -23.00
N ASP A 35 -17.76 -2.03 -23.40
CA ASP A 35 -16.95 -3.12 -22.85
C ASP A 35 -15.47 -2.87 -23.09
N THR A 36 -15.09 -2.51 -24.33
CA THR A 36 -13.71 -2.14 -24.66
C THR A 36 -13.23 -0.94 -23.85
N LEU A 37 -13.99 0.14 -23.70
CA LEU A 37 -13.58 1.32 -22.95
C LEU A 37 -13.48 1.07 -21.44
N MET A 38 -14.35 0.22 -20.88
CA MET A 38 -14.28 -0.17 -19.48
C MET A 38 -13.15 -1.17 -19.21
N ASN A 39 -12.77 -1.98 -20.19
CA ASN A 39 -11.75 -3.02 -20.06
C ASN A 39 -10.35 -2.59 -20.56
N ASP A 40 -10.24 -1.65 -21.52
CA ASP A 40 -8.99 -1.12 -22.09
C ASP A 40 -8.46 0.10 -21.34
N HIS A 41 -9.26 0.70 -20.45
CA HIS A 41 -8.69 1.68 -19.52
C HIS A 41 -7.75 0.93 -18.58
N ILE A 42 -6.45 0.88 -18.92
CA ILE A 42 -5.40 0.46 -17.99
C ILE A 42 -5.43 1.49 -16.87
N PRO A 43 -6.06 1.20 -15.72
CA PRO A 43 -6.04 2.13 -14.61
C PRO A 43 -4.58 2.23 -14.20
N ASP A 44 -4.16 3.36 -13.62
CA ASP A 44 -2.96 3.32 -12.81
C ASP A 44 -3.23 2.34 -11.65
N VAL A 45 -2.90 1.06 -11.86
CA VAL A 45 -3.22 -0.04 -10.96
C VAL A 45 -2.61 0.25 -9.60
N THR A 46 -1.42 0.87 -9.56
CA THR A 46 -0.81 1.26 -8.29
C THR A 46 -1.69 2.27 -7.57
N ARG A 47 -2.14 3.33 -8.26
CA ARG A 47 -3.02 4.35 -7.69
C ARG A 47 -4.39 3.81 -7.29
N LEU A 48 -4.97 2.91 -8.08
CA LEU A 48 -6.24 2.25 -7.78
C LEU A 48 -6.16 1.52 -6.45
N PHE A 49 -5.16 0.65 -6.29
CA PHE A 49 -4.99 -0.10 -5.05
C PHE A 49 -4.63 0.80 -3.87
N SER A 50 -3.80 1.83 -4.06
CA SER A 50 -3.47 2.76 -2.98
C SER A 50 -4.65 3.59 -2.48
N ASN A 51 -5.64 3.84 -3.33
CA ASN A 51 -6.85 4.57 -2.96
C ASN A 51 -7.92 3.66 -2.37
N SER A 52 -8.06 2.44 -2.90
CA SER A 52 -9.20 1.56 -2.60
C SER A 52 -8.87 0.41 -1.64
N LEU A 53 -7.60 0.02 -1.51
CA LEU A 53 -7.19 -1.10 -0.66
C LEU A 53 -6.42 -0.60 0.56
N LYS A 54 -6.97 -0.86 1.76
CA LYS A 54 -6.29 -0.58 3.03
C LYS A 54 -6.70 -1.59 4.08
N MET A 55 -5.72 -2.08 4.84
CA MET A 55 -5.99 -2.97 5.98
C MET A 55 -6.80 -2.24 7.07
N ASP A 56 -7.95 -2.80 7.43
CA ASP A 56 -8.87 -2.21 8.40
C ASP A 56 -8.45 -2.46 9.85
N MET A 57 -7.88 -1.44 10.51
CA MET A 57 -7.43 -1.54 11.89
C MET A 57 -8.56 -1.54 12.93
N LYS A 58 -9.81 -1.30 12.53
CA LYS A 58 -10.96 -1.40 13.43
C LYS A 58 -11.28 -2.85 13.78
N VAL A 59 -10.88 -3.80 12.93
CA VAL A 59 -11.06 -5.23 13.17
C VAL A 59 -10.05 -5.70 14.21
N ALA A 60 -10.48 -5.89 15.46
CA ALA A 60 -9.60 -6.22 16.59
C ALA A 60 -8.76 -7.51 16.38
N VAL A 61 -9.39 -8.56 15.83
CA VAL A 61 -8.72 -9.85 15.60
C VAL A 61 -7.82 -9.77 14.37
N ILE A 62 -6.51 -10.00 14.57
CA ILE A 62 -5.50 -9.94 13.50
C ILE A 62 -5.85 -10.87 12.34
N TYR A 63 -6.20 -12.12 12.64
CA TYR A 63 -6.52 -13.09 11.61
C TYR A 63 -7.68 -12.61 10.72
N ALA A 64 -8.79 -12.18 11.34
CA ALA A 64 -9.94 -11.64 10.62
C ALA A 64 -9.59 -10.40 9.80
N ARG A 65 -8.72 -9.54 10.33
CA ARG A 65 -8.23 -8.34 9.63
C ARG A 65 -7.43 -8.69 8.36
N VAL A 66 -6.52 -9.66 8.46
CA VAL A 66 -5.71 -10.09 7.31
C VAL A 66 -6.57 -10.85 6.30
N VAL A 67 -7.49 -11.71 6.74
CA VAL A 67 -8.47 -12.36 5.83
C VAL A 67 -9.25 -11.31 5.06
N LYS A 68 -9.85 -10.33 5.77
CA LYS A 68 -10.61 -9.26 5.13
C LYS A 68 -9.76 -8.50 4.11
N TYR A 69 -8.52 -8.16 4.45
CA TYR A 69 -7.61 -7.47 3.54
C TYR A 69 -7.34 -8.25 2.24
N PHE A 70 -7.15 -9.57 2.32
CA PHE A 70 -6.96 -10.40 1.13
C PHE A 70 -8.26 -10.56 0.33
N THR A 71 -9.40 -10.69 0.99
CA THR A 71 -10.71 -10.74 0.33
C THR A 71 -11.03 -9.43 -0.39
N ASP A 72 -10.80 -8.28 0.27
CA ASP A 72 -10.99 -6.95 -0.33
C ASP A 72 -10.09 -6.76 -1.56
N PHE A 73 -8.84 -7.29 -1.52
CA PHE A 73 -7.95 -7.30 -2.68
C PHE A 73 -8.56 -8.06 -3.85
N ASP A 74 -9.05 -9.28 -3.62
CA ASP A 74 -9.61 -10.12 -4.68
C ASP A 74 -10.89 -9.52 -5.26
N GLN A 75 -11.75 -8.99 -4.41
CA GLN A 75 -12.94 -8.28 -4.83
C GLN A 75 -12.58 -7.10 -5.74
N LEU A 76 -11.57 -6.30 -5.39
CA LEU A 76 -11.10 -5.19 -6.22
C LEU A 76 -10.52 -5.68 -7.56
N VAL A 77 -9.86 -6.85 -7.58
CA VAL A 77 -9.37 -7.46 -8.82
C VAL A 77 -10.52 -7.87 -9.73
N ASP A 78 -11.57 -8.45 -9.18
CA ASP A 78 -12.74 -8.91 -9.92
C ASP A 78 -13.56 -7.72 -10.46
N GLU A 79 -13.83 -6.71 -9.61
CA GLU A 79 -14.61 -5.51 -9.97
C GLU A 79 -13.98 -4.68 -11.10
N HIS A 80 -12.66 -4.73 -11.24
CA HIS A 80 -11.91 -3.98 -12.25
C HIS A 80 -11.34 -4.84 -13.37
N GLY A 81 -11.75 -6.11 -13.49
CA GLY A 81 -11.31 -6.98 -14.58
C GLY A 81 -9.80 -7.30 -14.58
N LEU A 82 -9.12 -7.16 -13.44
CA LEU A 82 -7.65 -7.28 -13.33
C LEU A 82 -7.17 -8.73 -13.16
N MET A 83 -8.07 -9.71 -13.32
CA MET A 83 -7.80 -11.13 -13.09
C MET A 83 -6.65 -11.68 -13.95
N ALA A 84 -6.51 -11.22 -15.18
CA ALA A 84 -5.41 -11.62 -16.05
C ALA A 84 -4.04 -11.11 -15.55
N TRP A 85 -4.02 -9.98 -14.84
CA TRP A 85 -2.82 -9.26 -14.41
C TRP A 85 -2.36 -9.57 -13.00
N VAL A 86 -3.29 -9.80 -12.07
CA VAL A 86 -3.01 -9.98 -10.62
C VAL A 86 -3.90 -11.04 -9.95
N GLY A 87 -4.74 -11.74 -10.73
CA GLY A 87 -5.61 -12.80 -10.22
C GLY A 87 -4.86 -14.06 -9.79
N ARG A 88 -5.51 -14.86 -8.92
CA ARG A 88 -5.04 -16.20 -8.54
C ARG A 88 -5.29 -17.18 -9.69
N ARG A 89 -4.24 -17.47 -10.45
CA ARG A 89 -4.22 -18.55 -11.43
C ARG A 89 -2.92 -19.33 -11.32
N PRO A 90 -2.91 -20.63 -11.67
CA PRO A 90 -1.71 -21.45 -11.67
C PRO A 90 -0.53 -20.78 -12.37
N MET A 91 0.65 -20.95 -11.80
CA MET A 91 1.91 -20.37 -12.26
C MET A 91 2.57 -21.27 -13.32
N THR A 92 1.82 -21.64 -14.36
CA THR A 92 2.26 -22.61 -15.39
C THR A 92 3.35 -22.06 -16.30
N ASP A 93 3.42 -20.74 -16.46
CA ASP A 93 4.29 -20.06 -17.40
C ASP A 93 4.97 -18.82 -16.78
N ALA A 94 5.86 -18.18 -17.55
CA ALA A 94 6.55 -16.97 -17.13
C ALA A 94 5.58 -15.81 -16.85
N ALA A 95 4.51 -15.70 -17.62
CA ALA A 95 3.46 -14.70 -17.40
C ALA A 95 2.76 -14.91 -16.04
N GLY A 96 2.49 -16.17 -15.67
CA GLY A 96 1.98 -16.54 -14.36
C GLY A 96 2.91 -16.18 -13.23
N ARG A 97 4.22 -16.36 -13.40
CA ARG A 97 5.21 -15.90 -12.41
C ARG A 97 5.16 -14.39 -12.20
N GLN A 98 5.12 -13.65 -13.30
CA GLN A 98 5.10 -12.20 -13.25
C GLN A 98 3.79 -11.67 -12.63
N ARG A 99 2.64 -12.27 -12.98
CA ARG A 99 1.34 -11.97 -12.37
C ARG A 99 1.37 -12.14 -10.85
N MET A 100 1.86 -13.28 -10.36
CA MET A 100 1.94 -13.54 -8.92
C MET A 100 2.91 -12.58 -8.23
N LYS A 101 4.03 -12.23 -8.87
CA LYS A 101 4.97 -11.21 -8.37
C LYS A 101 4.32 -9.84 -8.24
N THR A 102 3.53 -9.42 -9.23
CA THR A 102 2.79 -8.15 -9.20
C THR A 102 1.73 -8.17 -8.11
N ARG A 103 0.97 -9.26 -7.99
CA ARG A 103 -0.01 -9.48 -6.91
C ARG A 103 0.63 -9.33 -5.53
N GLY A 104 1.73 -10.03 -5.28
CA GLY A 104 2.47 -9.93 -4.01
C GLY A 104 2.99 -8.52 -3.74
N LYS A 105 3.49 -7.82 -4.77
CA LYS A 105 3.96 -6.43 -4.62
C LYS A 105 2.83 -5.49 -4.20
N LEU A 106 1.66 -5.58 -4.83
CA LEU A 106 0.49 -4.74 -4.50
C LEU A 106 -0.06 -5.05 -3.12
N LEU A 107 -0.10 -6.34 -2.73
CA LEU A 107 -0.47 -6.74 -1.38
C LEU A 107 0.45 -6.13 -0.33
N ILE A 108 1.77 -6.10 -0.58
CA ILE A 108 2.73 -5.53 0.37
C ILE A 108 2.63 -4.00 0.40
N SER A 109 2.58 -3.32 -0.75
CA SER A 109 2.62 -1.86 -0.82
C SER A 109 1.44 -1.17 -0.14
N ASN A 110 0.30 -1.86 -0.03
CA ASN A 110 -0.94 -1.33 0.55
C ASN A 110 -1.19 -1.83 1.98
N LEU A 111 -0.21 -2.49 2.61
CA LEU A 111 -0.28 -2.87 4.01
C LEU A 111 -0.34 -1.64 4.92
N PHE A 112 -1.20 -1.75 5.93
CA PHE A 112 -1.31 -0.79 7.02
C PHE A 112 -1.34 -1.57 8.35
N PRO A 113 -0.66 -1.10 9.41
CA PRO A 113 0.09 0.15 9.54
C PRO A 113 1.43 0.16 8.78
N THR A 114 1.98 1.35 8.51
CA THR A 114 3.25 1.51 7.78
C THR A 114 4.41 0.72 8.38
N VAL A 115 4.45 0.56 9.71
CA VAL A 115 5.48 -0.24 10.39
C VAL A 115 5.41 -1.73 10.02
N LEU A 116 4.20 -2.29 9.86
CA LEU A 116 4.01 -3.65 9.37
C LEU A 116 4.47 -3.77 7.93
N ARG A 117 4.09 -2.81 7.08
CA ARG A 117 4.53 -2.77 5.68
C ARG A 117 6.05 -2.81 5.55
N VAL A 118 6.76 -1.90 6.24
CA VAL A 118 8.23 -1.79 6.15
C VAL A 118 8.92 -3.07 6.64
N ASP A 119 8.44 -3.69 7.73
CA ASP A 119 9.03 -4.94 8.21
C ASP A 119 8.82 -6.08 7.22
N ILE A 120 7.62 -6.22 6.65
CA ILE A 120 7.34 -7.21 5.60
C ILE A 120 8.20 -6.96 4.35
N GLU A 121 8.30 -5.71 3.88
CA GLU A 121 9.17 -5.33 2.75
C GLU A 121 10.62 -5.77 2.98
N ARG A 122 11.16 -5.52 4.18
CA ARG A 122 12.52 -5.92 4.58
C ARG A 122 12.68 -7.43 4.61
N LEU A 123 11.76 -8.15 5.24
CA LEU A 123 11.82 -9.61 5.35
C LEU A 123 11.76 -10.27 3.99
N VAL A 124 10.87 -9.80 3.12
CA VAL A 124 10.74 -10.32 1.76
C VAL A 124 11.96 -9.94 0.89
N ALA A 125 12.65 -8.83 1.17
CA ALA A 125 13.89 -8.50 0.49
C ALA A 125 15.06 -9.42 0.89
N VAL A 126 15.17 -9.77 2.18
CA VAL A 126 16.36 -10.40 2.74
C VAL A 126 16.21 -11.92 2.96
N THR A 127 15.09 -12.38 3.53
CA THR A 127 14.96 -13.76 4.05
C THR A 127 13.79 -14.55 3.44
N HIS A 128 12.71 -13.87 3.01
CA HIS A 128 11.47 -14.50 2.53
C HIS A 128 11.16 -14.10 1.09
N GLN A 129 12.16 -14.16 0.19
CA GLN A 129 12.00 -13.71 -1.20
C GLN A 129 10.89 -14.45 -1.96
N HIS A 130 10.69 -15.73 -1.64
CA HIS A 130 9.64 -16.58 -2.23
C HIS A 130 8.22 -16.07 -1.93
N ALA A 131 8.00 -15.34 -0.84
CA ALA A 131 6.68 -14.81 -0.49
C ALA A 131 6.14 -13.80 -1.52
N LYS A 132 6.98 -13.22 -2.40
CA LYS A 132 6.50 -12.41 -3.52
C LYS A 132 5.72 -13.21 -4.56
N LEU A 133 5.97 -14.51 -4.65
CA LEU A 133 5.44 -15.39 -5.69
C LEU A 133 4.34 -16.31 -5.15
N TYR A 134 4.38 -16.62 -3.86
CA TYR A 134 3.42 -17.50 -3.19
C TYR A 134 2.63 -16.69 -2.18
N ASP A 135 1.38 -16.37 -2.53
CA ASP A 135 0.51 -15.52 -1.73
C ASP A 135 0.10 -16.16 -0.40
N VAL A 136 0.06 -17.49 -0.31
CA VAL A 136 -0.09 -18.21 0.96
C VAL A 136 1.08 -17.95 1.91
N ALA A 137 2.33 -18.03 1.42
CA ALA A 137 3.51 -17.72 2.24
C ALA A 137 3.54 -16.25 2.66
N LEU A 138 3.08 -15.34 1.78
CA LEU A 138 2.92 -13.93 2.14
C LEU A 138 1.86 -13.73 3.22
N TYR A 139 0.73 -14.41 3.11
CA TYR A 139 -0.36 -14.36 4.08
C TYR A 139 0.13 -14.78 5.47
N GLU A 140 0.78 -15.94 5.58
CA GLU A 140 1.32 -16.46 6.83
C GLU A 140 2.36 -15.50 7.45
N LEU A 141 3.24 -14.95 6.61
CA LEU A 141 4.24 -13.97 7.04
C LEU A 141 3.60 -12.70 7.63
N ILE A 142 2.55 -12.18 6.99
CA ILE A 142 1.83 -10.99 7.46
C ILE A 142 1.12 -11.29 8.80
N VAL A 143 0.43 -12.42 8.91
CA VAL A 143 -0.23 -12.83 10.15
C VAL A 143 0.79 -12.95 11.29
N GLY A 144 1.92 -13.63 11.06
CA GLY A 144 2.98 -13.80 12.05
C GLY A 144 3.55 -12.47 12.54
N ARG A 145 3.86 -11.54 11.61
CA ARG A 145 4.41 -10.23 11.97
C ARG A 145 3.41 -9.30 12.64
N ALA A 146 2.15 -9.31 12.22
CA ALA A 146 1.10 -8.55 12.88
C ALA A 146 0.88 -9.02 14.32
N ASN A 147 0.92 -10.35 14.58
CA ASN A 147 0.87 -10.90 15.93
C ASN A 147 2.06 -10.48 16.79
N TYR A 148 3.27 -10.55 16.24
CA TYR A 148 4.46 -10.10 16.95
C TYR A 148 4.37 -8.63 17.34
N GLN A 149 3.95 -7.76 16.42
CA GLN A 149 3.79 -6.32 16.71
C GLN A 149 2.74 -6.04 17.78
N GLN A 150 1.58 -6.71 17.72
CA GLN A 150 0.54 -6.55 18.73
C GLN A 150 1.02 -7.04 20.11
N HIS A 151 1.70 -8.19 20.17
CA HIS A 151 2.23 -8.71 21.43
C HIS A 151 3.22 -7.74 22.09
N PHE A 152 4.18 -7.20 21.32
CA PHE A 152 5.12 -6.21 21.84
C PHE A 152 4.45 -4.92 22.31
N HIS A 153 3.43 -4.45 21.57
CA HIS A 153 2.66 -3.28 21.98
C HIS A 153 1.89 -3.51 23.29
N THR A 154 1.28 -4.69 23.45
CA THR A 154 0.60 -5.07 24.70
C THR A 154 1.59 -5.11 25.86
N MET A 155 2.71 -5.83 25.72
CA MET A 155 3.75 -5.93 26.76
C MET A 155 4.28 -4.55 27.20
N GLN A 156 4.57 -3.65 26.25
CA GLN A 156 5.01 -2.29 26.57
C GLN A 156 3.94 -1.45 27.26
N SER A 157 2.67 -1.69 26.97
CA SER A 157 1.55 -0.98 27.59
C SER A 157 1.31 -1.42 29.03
N GLU A 158 1.57 -2.70 29.36
CA GLU A 158 1.49 -3.24 30.71
C GLU A 158 2.62 -2.71 31.58
N LEU A 159 3.86 -2.75 31.09
CA LEU A 159 5.03 -2.19 31.78
C LEU A 159 4.87 -0.70 32.14
N LYS A 160 4.20 0.09 31.28
CA LYS A 160 3.93 1.52 31.54
C LYS A 160 2.77 1.76 32.50
N ARG A 161 1.90 0.78 32.73
CA ARG A 161 0.78 0.88 33.68
C ARG A 161 1.20 0.55 35.11
N ASP A 162 2.28 -0.21 35.27
CA ASP A 162 2.83 -0.60 36.57
C ASP A 162 3.79 0.45 37.17
N ASP A 163 4.10 1.53 36.43
CA ASP A 163 4.78 2.70 37.00
C ASP A 163 3.80 3.52 37.86
N PRO A 164 4.09 3.82 39.14
CA PRO A 164 3.20 4.59 40.00
C PRO A 164 3.01 6.01 39.43
N PRO A 165 1.79 6.59 39.53
CA PRO A 165 1.55 7.94 39.05
C PRO A 165 2.44 8.91 39.83
N SER A 166 3.30 9.63 39.10
CA SER A 166 3.96 10.83 39.59
C SER A 166 2.88 11.76 40.18
N VAL A 167 2.82 11.81 41.51
CA VAL A 167 1.97 12.72 42.26
C VAL A 167 2.36 14.14 41.86
N LYS A 168 1.58 14.76 40.97
CA LYS A 168 1.64 16.20 40.78
C LYS A 168 0.95 16.82 41.99
N THR A 169 1.76 17.29 42.93
CA THR A 169 1.30 18.07 44.08
C THR A 169 0.51 19.27 43.57
N ALA A 170 -0.77 19.31 43.93
CA ALA A 170 -1.65 20.43 43.67
C ALA A 170 -1.22 21.63 44.53
N GLY A 171 -0.72 22.68 43.88
CA GLY A 171 -0.63 24.02 44.44
C GLY A 171 -1.49 24.95 43.59
N SER A 172 -2.70 25.27 44.06
CA SER A 172 -3.61 26.22 43.43
C SER A 172 -3.50 27.57 44.12
N THR A 173 -3.25 28.66 43.38
CA THR A 173 -3.86 29.98 43.67
C THR A 173 -3.77 30.97 42.49
N LYS A 174 -4.95 31.23 41.93
CA LYS A 174 -5.55 32.43 41.30
C LYS A 174 -4.68 33.60 40.77
N ALA A 175 -4.95 33.91 39.48
CA ALA A 175 -5.47 35.17 38.89
C ALA A 175 -4.82 36.54 39.16
N GLY A 176 -4.52 37.25 38.06
CA GLY A 176 -4.38 38.71 38.01
C GLY A 176 -3.67 39.19 36.73
N GLY A 177 -4.38 39.91 35.86
CA GLY A 177 -3.90 40.36 34.55
C GLY A 177 -3.10 41.67 34.56
N GLY A 178 -2.63 42.11 33.38
CA GLY A 178 -2.16 43.48 33.15
C GLY A 178 -0.92 43.66 32.26
N ASN A 179 -1.12 43.63 30.94
CA ASN A 179 -0.66 44.54 29.89
C ASN A 179 0.80 45.10 29.76
N GLN A 180 1.22 45.22 28.48
CA GLN A 180 2.27 46.08 27.86
C GLN A 180 3.75 45.76 28.12
N GLN A 181 4.72 45.96 27.20
CA GLN A 181 4.79 46.25 25.75
C GLN A 181 6.26 46.01 25.35
N HIS A 182 6.48 45.54 24.11
CA HIS A 182 7.51 45.96 23.15
C HIS A 182 8.96 46.27 23.62
N ILE A 183 9.96 45.51 23.12
CA ILE A 183 11.12 46.04 22.35
C ILE A 183 11.59 44.99 21.34
N LYS A 184 11.61 45.37 20.05
CA LYS A 184 12.38 44.72 18.98
C LYS A 184 13.80 45.28 19.01
N THR A 185 14.83 44.44 18.87
CA THR A 185 16.00 44.79 18.06
C THR A 185 16.77 43.54 17.62
N ALA A 186 17.04 43.49 16.32
CA ALA A 186 17.88 42.53 15.65
C ALA A 186 19.36 42.76 15.99
N GLY A 187 20.14 41.68 16.01
CA GLY A 187 21.60 41.73 16.10
C GLY A 187 22.20 40.34 15.89
N LYS A 188 22.65 40.05 14.67
CA LYS A 188 23.56 38.94 14.34
C LYS A 188 24.99 39.38 14.75
N PRO A 189 25.83 38.47 15.28
CA PRO A 189 26.97 37.99 14.48
C PRO A 189 27.18 36.47 14.67
N GLU A 190 27.37 35.70 13.61
CA GLU A 190 28.67 35.25 13.07
C GLU A 190 29.59 34.46 14.05
N ARG A 191 29.67 33.16 13.73
CA ARG A 191 30.90 32.37 13.47
C ARG A 191 31.90 32.12 14.61
N SER A 192 31.95 30.86 15.05
CA SER A 192 33.24 30.22 15.37
C SER A 192 33.15 28.69 15.24
N LYS A 193 34.03 28.16 14.38
CA LYS A 193 34.42 26.75 14.25
C LYS A 193 34.83 26.14 15.59
N SER A 194 34.57 24.85 15.77
CA SER A 194 35.43 23.97 16.56
C SER A 194 35.71 22.70 15.76
N GLU A 195 36.99 22.49 15.48
CA GLU A 195 37.56 21.31 14.82
C GLU A 195 38.02 20.27 15.87
N ARG A 196 37.80 19.00 15.53
CA ARG A 196 38.62 17.78 15.82
C ARG A 196 38.79 17.24 17.25
N LYS A 197 38.43 15.95 17.37
CA LYS A 197 39.32 14.79 17.67
C LYS A 197 38.50 13.49 17.54
N THR A 198 38.63 12.66 16.50
CA THR A 198 39.61 11.56 16.30
C THR A 198 40.07 10.83 17.57
N THR A 199 39.54 9.61 17.78
CA THR A 199 40.18 8.43 18.41
C THR A 199 39.33 7.22 18.03
N SER A 200 39.70 6.48 16.98
CA SER A 200 40.57 5.29 16.98
C SER A 200 39.89 4.03 17.54
N ALA A 201 39.56 3.11 16.62
CA ALA A 201 39.38 1.69 16.92
C ALA A 201 40.73 1.06 17.36
N PRO A 202 40.69 -0.08 18.07
CA PRO A 202 41.76 -1.06 18.02
C PRO A 202 41.31 -2.45 17.50
N PRO A 203 42.25 -3.32 17.09
CA PRO A 203 42.03 -4.37 16.08
C PRO A 203 42.16 -5.83 16.58
N LEU A 204 41.59 -6.74 15.77
CA LEU A 204 41.98 -8.12 15.39
C LEU A 204 42.45 -9.15 16.44
N HIS A 205 41.83 -10.35 16.41
CA HIS A 205 42.62 -11.57 16.34
C HIS A 205 42.01 -12.66 15.45
N LEU A 206 42.83 -13.05 14.47
CA LEU A 206 42.75 -14.23 13.62
C LEU A 206 43.28 -15.41 14.45
N GLY A 207 42.60 -16.57 14.41
CA GLY A 207 43.10 -17.79 15.03
C GLY A 207 42.67 -19.01 14.22
N GLN A 208 43.56 -19.50 13.35
CA GLN A 208 43.55 -20.86 12.81
C GLN A 208 44.29 -21.79 13.78
N VAL A 209 43.71 -22.92 14.15
CA VAL A 209 44.30 -24.27 14.33
C VAL A 209 43.09 -25.20 14.63
N VAL A 210 42.84 -26.40 14.10
CA VAL A 210 43.56 -27.47 13.38
C VAL A 210 42.58 -28.06 12.37
#